data_AF-R7ZGE4-F1
#
_entry.id   AF-R7ZGE4-F1
#
_cell.length_a   1.000
_cell.length_b   1.000
_cell.length_c   1.000
_cell.angle_alpha   90.00
_cell.angle_beta   90.00
_cell.angle_gamma   90.00
#
_symmetry.space_group_name_H-M   'P 1'
#
loop_
_entity.id
_entity.type
_entity.pdbx_description
1 polymer ?
#
loop_
_entity_poly.entity_id
_entity_poly.type
_entity_poly.pdbx_seq_one_letter_code
_entity_poly.pdbx_strand_id
1 'polypeptide(L)'
;MPVPLSREEEVTVIASFMNGDLRARDTLIERNLRLVVYIARRFDNTGTPIEDLISIGSIGLIKAIETFNTDKNIKLATYASRCIENEILMHLRKTSRMKGEVSLDEPLNSDADGNELLLSDILGTEEHIILDNVEKKIERQHMFHAINLLGARERYIMECRFGLNGKIEMTQKEVADHLGISQSYISRLEKKIIQDLRENLNQPIS
;
A
#
# COMPACT_ATOMS: atom_id res chain seq x y z
N MET A 1 -33.59 -24.94 -11.99
CA MET A 1 -33.92 -23.57 -11.51
C MET A 1 -35.35 -23.23 -11.88
N PRO A 2 -36.12 -22.63 -10.96
CA PRO A 2 -37.53 -22.31 -11.19
C PRO A 2 -37.72 -21.26 -12.30
N VAL A 3 -38.91 -21.26 -12.90
CA VAL A 3 -39.29 -20.33 -13.98
C VAL A 3 -39.38 -18.90 -13.41
N PRO A 4 -39.00 -17.84 -14.14
CA PRO A 4 -39.24 -16.46 -13.70
C PRO A 4 -40.71 -16.19 -13.45
N LEU A 5 -41.03 -15.27 -12.53
CA LEU A 5 -42.39 -14.80 -12.31
C LEU A 5 -42.88 -13.97 -13.50
N SER A 6 -44.18 -14.01 -13.76
CA SER A 6 -44.83 -13.01 -14.61
C SER A 6 -44.82 -11.64 -13.94
N ARG A 7 -45.10 -10.58 -14.70
CA ARG A 7 -45.11 -9.21 -14.17
C ARG A 7 -46.15 -9.01 -13.07
N GLU A 8 -47.32 -9.62 -13.22
CA GLU A 8 -48.44 -9.52 -12.26
C GLU A 8 -48.12 -10.27 -10.97
N GLU A 9 -47.53 -11.46 -11.08
CA GLU A 9 -47.05 -12.22 -9.92
C GLU A 9 -45.91 -11.49 -9.21
N GLU A 10 -44.94 -10.93 -9.94
CA GLU A 10 -43.82 -10.19 -9.35
C GLU A 10 -44.31 -9.00 -8.51
N VAL A 11 -45.27 -8.22 -9.03
CA VAL A 11 -45.88 -7.11 -8.28
C VAL A 11 -46.57 -7.59 -7.01
N THR A 12 -47.29 -8.71 -7.09
CA THR A 12 -48.02 -9.28 -5.94
C THR A 12 -47.06 -9.76 -4.86
N VAL A 13 -46.01 -10.49 -5.25
CA VAL A 13 -45.01 -11.01 -4.31
C VAL A 13 -44.20 -9.88 -3.68
N ILE A 14 -43.84 -8.84 -4.44
CA ILE A 14 -43.18 -7.64 -3.89
C ILE A 14 -44.07 -6.95 -2.87
N ALA A 15 -45.37 -6.78 -3.15
CA ALA A 15 -46.30 -6.18 -2.20
C ALA A 15 -46.41 -7.01 -0.89
N SER A 16 -46.47 -8.34 -0.99
CA SER A 16 -46.45 -9.22 0.18
C SER A 16 -45.16 -9.08 1.00
N PHE A 17 -44.00 -8.99 0.34
CA PHE A 17 -42.72 -8.76 1.01
C PHE A 17 -42.69 -7.42 1.76
N MET A 18 -43.20 -6.34 1.13
CA MET A 18 -43.30 -5.01 1.76
C MET A 18 -44.22 -5.00 2.99
N ASN A 19 -45.20 -5.92 3.04
CA ASN A 19 -46.06 -6.14 4.20
C ASN A 19 -45.42 -7.04 5.29
N GLY A 20 -44.16 -7.43 5.12
CA GLY A 20 -43.38 -8.20 6.11
C GLY A 20 -43.37 -9.71 5.89
N ASP A 21 -43.88 -10.24 4.77
CA ASP A 21 -43.82 -11.67 4.49
C ASP A 21 -42.43 -12.11 4.05
N LEU A 22 -41.71 -12.81 4.93
CA LEU A 22 -40.38 -13.34 4.64
C LEU A 22 -40.40 -14.45 3.57
N ARG A 23 -41.50 -15.19 3.39
CA ARG A 23 -41.60 -16.22 2.34
C ARG A 23 -41.63 -15.59 0.94
N ALA A 24 -42.20 -14.39 0.84
CA ALA A 24 -42.18 -13.62 -0.40
C ALA A 24 -40.76 -13.23 -0.79
N ARG A 25 -39.89 -12.89 0.19
CA ARG A 25 -38.45 -12.63 -0.05
C ARG A 25 -37.77 -13.84 -0.69
N ASP A 26 -37.92 -15.02 -0.08
CA ASP A 26 -37.27 -16.24 -0.55
C ASP A 26 -37.77 -16.63 -1.95
N THR A 27 -39.07 -16.44 -2.20
CA THR A 27 -39.67 -16.62 -3.54
C THR A 27 -39.04 -15.68 -4.57
N LEU A 28 -38.86 -14.40 -4.26
CA LEU A 28 -38.21 -13.44 -5.16
C LEU A 28 -36.76 -13.81 -5.47
N ILE A 29 -36.02 -14.29 -4.46
CA ILE A 29 -34.64 -14.74 -4.62
C ILE A 29 -34.59 -15.94 -5.57
N GLU A 30 -35.31 -17.01 -5.25
CA GLU A 30 -35.28 -18.27 -6.02
C GLU A 30 -35.68 -18.06 -7.48
N ARG A 31 -36.73 -17.26 -7.71
CA ARG A 31 -37.27 -16.97 -9.05
C ARG A 31 -36.33 -16.12 -9.90
N ASN A 32 -35.39 -15.40 -9.28
CA ASN A 32 -34.41 -14.54 -9.97
C ASN A 32 -32.99 -15.13 -10.02
N LEU A 33 -32.73 -16.34 -9.48
CA LEU A 33 -31.40 -16.96 -9.52
C LEU A 33 -30.85 -17.14 -10.94
N ARG A 34 -31.71 -17.34 -11.95
CA ARG A 34 -31.28 -17.44 -13.36
C ARG A 34 -30.61 -16.16 -13.85
N LEU A 35 -31.04 -14.99 -13.36
CA LEU A 35 -30.43 -13.70 -13.67
C LEU A 35 -29.02 -13.63 -13.09
N VAL A 36 -28.83 -14.11 -11.85
CA VAL A 36 -27.50 -14.16 -11.20
C VAL A 36 -26.55 -15.01 -12.03
N VAL A 37 -26.96 -16.23 -12.41
CA VAL A 37 -26.13 -17.13 -13.25
C VAL A 37 -25.81 -16.48 -14.60
N TYR A 38 -26.78 -15.83 -15.23
CA TYR A 38 -26.58 -15.14 -16.51
C TYR A 38 -25.55 -14.01 -16.40
N ILE A 39 -25.63 -13.19 -15.33
CA ILE A 39 -24.70 -12.09 -15.12
C ILE A 39 -23.31 -12.61 -14.73
N ALA A 40 -23.23 -13.59 -13.83
CA ALA A 40 -21.96 -14.19 -13.38
C ALA A 40 -21.14 -14.75 -14.56
N ARG A 41 -21.79 -15.38 -15.56
CA ARG A 41 -21.12 -15.88 -16.77
C ARG A 41 -20.42 -14.80 -17.60
N ARG A 42 -20.81 -13.52 -17.49
CA ARG A 42 -20.10 -12.41 -18.16
C ARG A 42 -18.70 -12.17 -17.56
N PHE A 43 -18.42 -12.72 -16.38
CA PHE A 43 -17.18 -12.56 -15.62
C PHE A 43 -16.34 -13.84 -15.55
N ASP A 44 -16.66 -14.88 -16.32
CA ASP A 44 -16.00 -16.20 -16.26
C ASP A 44 -14.48 -16.12 -16.52
N ASN A 45 -14.05 -15.19 -17.39
CA ASN A 45 -12.64 -14.99 -17.76
C ASN A 45 -11.80 -14.24 -16.71
N THR A 46 -12.32 -13.98 -15.52
CA THR A 46 -11.62 -13.20 -14.48
C THR A 46 -10.71 -14.05 -13.59
N GLY A 47 -10.70 -15.37 -13.78
CA GLY A 47 -9.92 -16.33 -13.00
C GLY A 47 -10.48 -16.60 -11.60
N THR A 48 -11.72 -16.18 -11.32
CA THR A 48 -12.50 -16.57 -10.14
C THR A 48 -13.47 -17.68 -10.56
N PRO A 49 -13.59 -18.78 -9.79
CA PRO A 49 -14.54 -19.84 -10.10
C PRO A 49 -15.97 -19.32 -10.28
N ILE A 50 -16.69 -19.85 -11.27
CA ILE A 50 -18.05 -19.41 -11.57
C ILE A 50 -19.02 -19.58 -10.38
N GLU A 51 -18.81 -20.61 -9.55
CA GLU A 51 -19.61 -20.87 -8.35
C GLU A 51 -19.47 -19.76 -7.30
N ASP A 52 -18.26 -19.21 -7.16
CA ASP A 52 -18.00 -18.07 -6.27
C ASP A 52 -18.68 -16.82 -6.82
N LEU A 53 -18.57 -16.57 -8.13
CA LEU A 53 -19.25 -15.45 -8.80
C LEU A 53 -20.78 -15.52 -8.65
N ILE A 54 -21.36 -16.72 -8.73
CA ILE A 54 -22.78 -16.94 -8.49
C ILE A 54 -23.13 -16.66 -7.02
N SER A 55 -22.31 -17.10 -6.08
CA SER A 55 -22.53 -16.88 -4.64
C SER A 55 -22.49 -15.39 -4.29
N ILE A 56 -21.47 -14.68 -4.79
CA ILE A 56 -21.32 -13.22 -4.64
C ILE A 56 -22.47 -12.49 -5.32
N GLY A 57 -22.82 -12.89 -6.54
CA GLY A 57 -23.96 -12.32 -7.26
C GLY A 57 -25.29 -12.52 -6.52
N SER A 58 -25.45 -13.65 -5.82
CA SER A 58 -26.64 -13.94 -5.02
C SER A 58 -26.76 -12.98 -3.83
N ILE A 59 -25.65 -12.60 -3.21
CA ILE A 59 -25.63 -11.53 -2.19
C ILE A 59 -26.11 -10.21 -2.80
N GLY A 60 -25.67 -9.87 -4.02
CA GLY A 60 -26.13 -8.69 -4.74
C GLY A 60 -27.63 -8.71 -5.05
N LEU A 61 -28.18 -9.87 -5.41
CA LEU A 61 -29.61 -10.05 -5.61
C LEU A 61 -30.41 -9.86 -4.31
N ILE A 62 -29.96 -10.45 -3.20
CA ILE A 62 -30.61 -10.30 -1.89
C ILE A 62 -30.68 -8.81 -1.50
N LYS A 63 -29.54 -8.10 -1.55
CA LYS A 63 -29.48 -6.66 -1.29
C LYS A 63 -30.41 -5.87 -2.21
N ALA A 64 -30.49 -6.26 -3.49
CA ALA A 64 -31.38 -5.60 -4.44
C ALA A 64 -32.85 -5.75 -4.05
N ILE A 65 -33.27 -6.95 -3.63
CA ILE A 65 -34.65 -7.22 -3.20
C ILE A 65 -34.98 -6.43 -1.93
N GLU A 66 -34.07 -6.41 -0.96
CA GLU A 66 -34.24 -5.69 0.31
C GLU A 66 -34.31 -4.17 0.16
N THR A 67 -33.67 -3.61 -0.88
CA THR A 67 -33.57 -2.16 -1.11
C THR A 67 -34.39 -1.67 -2.31
N PHE A 68 -35.14 -2.56 -2.97
CA PHE A 68 -35.93 -2.22 -4.14
C PHE A 68 -37.08 -1.27 -3.78
N ASN A 69 -37.23 -0.19 -4.55
CA ASN A 69 -38.31 0.76 -4.40
C ASN A 69 -39.22 0.73 -5.64
N THR A 70 -40.49 0.39 -5.44
CA THR A 70 -41.53 0.29 -6.47
C THR A 70 -41.91 1.62 -7.09
N ASP A 71 -41.75 2.73 -6.36
CA ASP A 71 -42.14 4.08 -6.80
C ASP A 71 -41.28 4.59 -7.97
N LYS A 72 -40.10 4.00 -8.16
CA LYS A 72 -39.15 4.40 -9.21
C LYS A 72 -39.55 3.91 -10.62
N ASN A 73 -40.67 3.20 -10.77
CA ASN A 73 -41.22 2.71 -12.04
C ASN A 73 -40.19 1.98 -12.93
N ILE A 74 -39.28 1.22 -12.31
CA ILE A 74 -38.31 0.36 -13.00
C ILE A 74 -38.59 -1.10 -12.65
N LYS A 75 -38.22 -2.03 -13.55
CA LYS A 75 -38.37 -3.47 -13.29
C LYS A 75 -37.35 -3.92 -12.23
N LEU A 76 -37.75 -4.84 -11.36
CA LEU A 76 -36.86 -5.43 -10.35
C LEU A 76 -35.61 -6.01 -11.00
N ALA A 77 -35.76 -6.77 -12.08
CA ALA A 77 -34.63 -7.35 -12.83
C ALA A 77 -33.60 -6.30 -13.29
N THR A 78 -34.05 -5.09 -13.68
CA THR A 78 -33.15 -4.01 -14.11
C THR A 78 -32.32 -3.49 -12.93
N TYR A 79 -32.96 -3.28 -11.78
CA TYR A 79 -32.27 -2.84 -10.57
C TYR A 79 -31.35 -3.93 -10.02
N ALA A 80 -31.85 -5.16 -9.88
CA ALA A 80 -31.10 -6.31 -9.42
C ALA A 80 -29.87 -6.58 -10.28
N SER A 81 -29.97 -6.42 -11.60
CA SER A 81 -28.82 -6.59 -12.50
C SER A 81 -27.66 -5.67 -12.12
N ARG A 82 -27.93 -4.41 -11.75
CA ARG A 82 -26.91 -3.45 -11.33
C ARG A 82 -26.30 -3.80 -9.98
N CYS A 83 -27.10 -4.27 -9.03
CA CYS A 83 -26.62 -4.70 -7.72
C CYS A 83 -25.76 -5.97 -7.81
N ILE A 84 -26.20 -6.96 -8.59
CA ILE A 84 -25.44 -8.21 -8.84
C ILE A 84 -24.08 -7.87 -9.47
N GLU A 85 -24.08 -7.07 -10.54
CA GLU A 85 -22.86 -6.65 -11.23
C GLU A 85 -21.92 -5.88 -10.29
N ASN A 86 -22.45 -5.00 -9.44
CA ASN A 86 -21.66 -4.23 -8.50
C ASN A 86 -20.96 -5.12 -7.45
N GLU A 87 -21.66 -6.09 -6.85
CA GLU A 87 -21.04 -6.99 -5.86
C GLU A 87 -19.92 -7.83 -6.47
N ILE A 88 -20.14 -8.37 -7.68
CA ILE A 88 -19.11 -9.12 -8.41
C ILE A 88 -17.89 -8.23 -8.68
N LEU A 89 -18.10 -7.01 -9.19
CA LEU A 89 -17.01 -6.07 -9.44
C LEU A 89 -16.30 -5.61 -8.16
N MET A 90 -17.01 -5.50 -7.03
CA MET A 90 -16.40 -5.21 -5.73
C MET A 90 -15.48 -6.35 -5.29
N HIS A 91 -15.92 -7.60 -5.42
CA HIS A 91 -15.09 -8.77 -5.12
C HIS A 91 -13.84 -8.80 -6.01
N LEU A 92 -14.01 -8.68 -7.33
CA LEU A 92 -12.89 -8.74 -8.27
C LEU A 92 -11.85 -7.64 -8.03
N ARG A 93 -12.28 -6.41 -7.67
CA ARG A 93 -11.36 -5.32 -7.31
C ARG A 93 -10.57 -5.61 -6.02
N LYS A 94 -11.17 -6.31 -5.06
CA LYS A 94 -10.51 -6.72 -3.82
C LYS A 94 -9.48 -7.82 -4.10
N THR A 95 -9.87 -8.85 -4.85
CA THR A 95 -9.03 -10.01 -5.17
C THR A 95 -7.90 -9.66 -6.15
N SER A 96 -8.12 -8.73 -7.09
CA SER A 96 -7.09 -8.28 -8.04
C SER A 96 -5.87 -7.66 -7.36
N ARG A 97 -6.00 -7.11 -6.14
CA ARG A 97 -4.85 -6.58 -5.39
C ARG A 97 -3.95 -7.68 -4.85
N MET A 98 -4.51 -8.86 -4.58
CA MET A 98 -3.80 -10.02 -4.06
C MET A 98 -3.17 -10.86 -5.19
N LYS A 99 -3.65 -10.76 -6.43
CA LYS A 99 -3.07 -11.49 -7.59
C LYS A 99 -1.64 -11.06 -7.96
N GLY A 100 -1.13 -9.97 -7.40
CA GLY A 100 0.28 -9.57 -7.55
C GLY A 100 1.20 -10.13 -6.46
N GLU A 101 0.65 -10.87 -5.49
CA GLU A 101 1.43 -11.52 -4.43
C GLU A 101 1.88 -12.89 -4.92
N VAL A 102 3.19 -13.09 -5.01
CA VAL A 102 3.82 -14.40 -5.26
C VAL A 102 4.17 -15.04 -3.93
N SER A 103 3.99 -16.36 -3.82
CA SER A 103 4.39 -17.06 -2.60
C SER A 103 5.91 -17.15 -2.53
N LEU A 104 6.47 -16.94 -1.34
CA LEU A 104 7.90 -17.15 -1.10
C LEU A 104 8.29 -18.63 -1.24
N ASP A 105 7.32 -19.53 -1.07
CA ASP A 105 7.46 -20.98 -1.17
C ASP A 105 7.15 -21.49 -2.59
N GLU A 106 6.93 -20.61 -3.57
CA GLU A 106 6.70 -21.02 -4.96
C GLU A 106 8.05 -21.29 -5.66
N PRO A 107 8.22 -22.44 -6.35
CA PRO A 107 9.45 -22.75 -7.05
C PRO A 107 9.65 -21.84 -8.27
N LEU A 108 10.79 -21.15 -8.30
CA LEU A 108 11.19 -20.27 -9.39
C LEU A 108 11.81 -21.04 -10.56
N ASN A 109 12.53 -22.12 -10.27
CA ASN A 109 13.13 -23.02 -11.24
C ASN A 109 13.40 -24.40 -10.61
N SER A 110 13.51 -25.45 -11.42
CA SER A 110 13.91 -26.79 -10.98
C SER A 110 15.19 -27.19 -11.71
N ASP A 111 16.19 -27.66 -10.97
CA ASP A 111 17.39 -28.21 -11.60
C ASP A 111 17.13 -29.58 -12.25
N ALA A 112 18.13 -30.11 -12.98
CA ALA A 112 18.02 -31.40 -13.66
C ALA A 112 17.88 -32.60 -12.69
N ASP A 113 18.21 -32.41 -11.42
CA ASP A 113 18.13 -33.41 -10.35
C ASP A 113 16.82 -33.29 -9.55
N GLY A 114 15.96 -32.33 -9.90
CA GLY A 114 14.64 -32.13 -9.29
C GLY A 114 14.64 -31.28 -8.02
N ASN A 115 15.74 -30.60 -7.69
CA ASN A 115 15.72 -29.63 -6.60
C ASN A 115 15.05 -28.34 -7.06
N GLU A 116 14.08 -27.90 -6.26
CA GLU A 116 13.33 -26.67 -6.48
C GLU A 116 14.08 -25.49 -5.86
N LEU A 117 14.35 -24.46 -6.66
CA LEU A 117 14.86 -23.17 -6.19
C LEU A 117 13.67 -22.29 -5.84
N LEU A 118 13.46 -21.98 -4.56
CA LEU A 118 12.35 -21.15 -4.12
C LEU A 118 12.69 -19.66 -4.22
N LEU A 119 11.67 -18.81 -4.26
CA LEU A 119 11.87 -17.36 -4.21
C LEU A 119 12.50 -16.93 -2.87
N SER A 120 12.18 -17.62 -1.77
CA SER A 120 12.78 -17.42 -0.44
C SER A 120 14.29 -17.68 -0.39
N ASP A 121 14.81 -18.59 -1.22
CA ASP A 121 16.24 -18.91 -1.28
C ASP A 121 17.05 -17.78 -1.94
N ILE A 122 16.40 -17.02 -2.84
CA ILE A 122 17.01 -15.90 -3.57
C ILE A 122 16.88 -14.60 -2.79
N LEU A 123 15.76 -14.41 -2.10
CA LEU A 123 15.53 -13.26 -1.23
C LEU A 123 16.31 -13.42 0.08
N GLY A 124 17.64 -13.29 -0.01
CA GLY A 124 18.51 -13.20 1.14
C GLY A 124 18.17 -12.01 2.03
N THR A 125 18.54 -12.09 3.31
CA THR A 125 18.53 -10.91 4.20
C THR A 125 19.50 -9.86 3.69
N GLU A 126 19.16 -8.58 3.81
CA GLU A 126 20.07 -7.47 3.49
C GLU A 126 21.45 -7.71 4.13
N GLU A 127 22.45 -7.94 3.29
CA GLU A 127 23.81 -8.26 3.70
C GLU A 127 24.51 -6.98 4.20
N HIS A 128 24.08 -6.37 5.31
CA HIS A 128 24.71 -5.12 5.76
C HIS A 128 24.68 -4.80 7.25
N ILE A 129 24.46 -5.77 8.15
CA ILE A 129 24.42 -5.45 9.60
C ILE A 129 25.84 -5.46 10.24
N ILE A 130 26.83 -6.13 9.64
CA ILE A 130 28.18 -6.28 10.24
C ILE A 130 29.23 -5.34 9.63
N LEU A 131 29.18 -5.05 8.32
CA LEU A 131 30.12 -4.14 7.65
C LEU A 131 29.95 -2.67 8.06
N ASP A 132 28.73 -2.28 8.40
CA ASP A 132 28.32 -0.89 8.64
C ASP A 132 28.98 -0.28 9.90
N ASN A 133 29.28 -1.10 10.93
CA ASN A 133 29.88 -0.60 12.18
C ASN A 133 31.37 -0.26 12.06
N VAL A 134 32.11 -1.00 11.23
CA VAL A 134 33.55 -0.75 11.02
C VAL A 134 33.74 0.44 10.10
N GLU A 135 32.97 0.51 9.01
CA GLU A 135 32.98 1.62 8.07
C GLU A 135 32.60 2.94 8.74
N LYS A 136 31.48 2.98 9.47
CA LYS A 136 31.08 4.17 10.25
C LYS A 136 32.11 4.59 11.28
N LYS A 137 32.83 3.63 11.90
CA LYS A 137 33.89 3.95 12.86
C LYS A 137 35.08 4.62 12.18
N ILE A 138 35.47 4.14 11.00
CA ILE A 138 36.53 4.73 10.18
C ILE A 138 36.09 6.13 9.72
N GLU A 139 34.93 6.27 9.09
CA GLU A 139 34.40 7.59 8.64
C GLU A 139 34.36 8.62 9.77
N ARG A 140 33.92 8.21 10.97
CA ARG A 140 33.91 9.06 12.15
C ARG A 140 35.33 9.51 12.54
N GLN A 141 36.32 8.62 12.47
CA GLN A 141 37.73 8.98 12.74
C GLN A 141 38.28 9.97 11.71
N HIS A 142 38.00 9.77 10.42
CA HIS A 142 38.37 10.69 9.34
C HIS A 142 37.75 12.08 9.57
N MET A 143 36.45 12.14 9.89
CA MET A 143 35.73 13.37 10.19
C MET A 143 36.35 14.14 11.36
N PHE A 144 36.61 13.47 12.49
CA PHE A 144 37.24 14.12 13.65
C PHE A 144 38.67 14.58 13.36
N HIS A 145 39.44 13.82 12.58
CA HIS A 145 40.77 14.24 12.17
C HIS A 145 40.73 15.53 11.33
N ALA A 146 39.88 15.58 10.30
CA ALA A 146 39.75 16.74 9.42
C ALA A 146 39.32 18.01 10.19
N ILE A 147 38.39 17.89 11.14
CA ILE A 147 38.00 19.01 12.01
C ILE A 147 39.15 19.47 12.91
N ASN A 148 40.00 18.55 13.36
CA ASN A 148 41.19 18.89 14.15
C ASN A 148 42.32 19.53 13.35
N LEU A 149 42.28 19.53 12.03
CA LEU A 149 43.20 20.29 11.17
C LEU A 149 42.73 21.73 10.95
N LEU A 150 41.44 22.03 11.19
CA LEU A 150 40.91 23.39 11.10
C LEU A 150 41.58 24.32 12.13
N GLY A 151 41.70 25.59 11.75
CA GLY A 151 42.16 26.63 12.66
C GLY A 151 41.24 26.77 13.89
N ALA A 152 41.77 27.27 15.00
CA ALA A 152 41.05 27.31 16.28
C ALA A 152 39.66 27.97 16.19
N ARG A 153 39.54 29.05 15.42
CA ARG A 153 38.27 29.77 15.23
C ARG A 153 37.27 28.98 14.38
N GLU A 154 37.74 28.37 13.30
CA GLU A 154 36.91 27.58 12.38
C GLU A 154 36.41 26.31 13.06
N ARG A 155 37.30 25.60 13.76
CA ARG A 155 36.98 24.45 14.58
C ARG A 155 35.93 24.79 15.63
N TYR A 156 36.13 25.88 16.38
CA TYR A 156 35.19 26.31 17.41
C TYR A 156 33.78 26.53 16.84
N ILE A 157 33.68 27.18 15.68
CA ILE A 157 32.41 27.41 14.97
C ILE A 157 31.77 26.08 14.58
N MET A 158 32.52 25.17 13.97
CA MET A 158 31.98 23.85 13.56
C MET A 158 31.54 23.01 14.77
N GLU A 159 32.30 23.01 15.85
CA GLU A 159 31.93 22.29 17.08
C GLU A 159 30.61 22.80 17.67
N CYS A 160 30.41 24.12 17.73
CA CYS A 160 29.14 24.67 18.21
C CYS A 160 28.00 24.46 17.20
N ARG A 161 28.26 24.58 15.89
CA ARG A 161 27.21 24.46 14.86
C ARG A 161 26.64 23.06 14.72
N PHE A 162 27.44 22.03 15.00
CA PHE A 162 27.10 20.63 14.80
C PHE A 162 27.15 19.79 16.09
N GLY A 163 27.36 20.43 17.25
CA GLY A 163 27.40 19.75 18.55
C GLY A 163 28.54 18.74 18.69
N LEU A 164 29.72 19.05 18.14
CA LEU A 164 30.87 18.15 18.14
C LEU A 164 31.73 18.36 19.38
N ASN A 165 32.53 17.35 19.73
CA ASN A 165 33.45 17.37 20.89
C ASN A 165 32.76 17.76 22.21
N GLY A 166 31.50 17.34 22.40
CA GLY A 166 30.73 17.59 23.62
C GLY A 166 30.13 18.99 23.73
N LYS A 167 30.18 19.80 22.67
CA LYS A 167 29.46 21.08 22.63
C LYS A 167 27.98 20.89 22.31
N ILE A 168 27.18 21.85 22.74
CA ILE A 168 25.76 21.92 22.40
C ILE A 168 25.63 22.49 21.00
N GLU A 169 24.73 21.90 20.20
CA GLU A 169 24.39 22.41 18.88
C GLU A 169 23.73 23.79 18.98
N MET A 170 24.22 24.75 18.20
CA MET A 170 23.76 26.14 18.16
C MET A 170 23.49 26.55 16.72
N THR A 171 22.46 27.35 16.47
CA THR A 171 22.15 27.96 15.17
C THR A 171 23.24 28.94 14.70
N GLN A 172 23.30 29.25 13.40
CA GLN A 172 24.23 30.26 12.87
C GLN A 172 24.07 31.62 13.54
N LYS A 173 22.84 31.98 13.90
CA LYS A 173 22.52 33.23 14.59
C LYS A 173 23.08 33.22 16.01
N GLU A 174 22.85 32.14 16.77
CA GLU A 174 23.35 32.04 18.15
C GLU A 174 24.89 32.03 18.21
N VAL A 175 25.55 31.35 17.26
CA VAL A 175 27.02 31.38 17.17
C VAL A 175 27.52 32.78 16.78
N ALA A 176 26.81 33.47 15.89
CA ALA A 176 27.16 34.84 15.49
C ALA A 176 27.03 35.83 16.65
N ASP A 177 25.93 35.73 17.41
CA ASP A 177 25.66 36.54 18.60
C ASP A 177 26.73 36.28 19.68
N HIS A 178 27.12 35.02 19.90
CA HIS A 178 28.17 34.64 20.86
C HIS A 178 29.56 35.16 20.47
N LEU A 179 29.88 35.19 19.18
CA LEU A 179 31.19 35.63 18.66
C LEU A 179 31.23 37.12 18.29
N GLY A 180 30.14 37.87 18.47
CA GLY A 180 30.06 39.29 18.16
C GLY A 180 30.26 39.62 16.68
N ILE A 181 29.83 38.73 15.78
CA ILE A 181 29.96 38.88 14.32
C ILE A 181 28.61 38.67 13.62
N SER A 182 28.52 38.95 12.32
CA SER A 182 27.26 38.79 11.59
C SER A 182 26.97 37.33 11.26
N GLN A 183 25.68 36.96 11.33
CA GLN A 183 25.21 35.62 10.92
C GLN A 183 25.57 35.31 9.46
N SER A 184 25.51 36.29 8.56
CA SER A 184 25.93 36.13 7.16
C SER A 184 27.43 35.81 7.02
N TYR A 185 28.28 36.31 7.93
CA TYR A 185 29.69 35.94 7.95
C TYR A 185 29.88 34.49 8.42
N ILE A 186 29.18 34.05 9.47
CA ILE A 186 29.16 32.64 9.90
C ILE A 186 28.71 31.72 8.77
N SER A 187 27.61 32.06 8.08
CA SER A 187 27.08 31.26 6.97
C SER A 187 28.10 31.07 5.84
N ARG A 188 28.79 32.15 5.43
CA ARG A 188 29.84 32.09 4.41
C ARG A 188 31.04 31.24 4.86
N LEU A 189 31.45 31.39 6.12
CA LEU A 189 32.58 30.66 6.69
C LEU A 189 32.26 29.16 6.83
N GLU A 190 31.07 28.80 7.30
CA GLU A 190 30.59 27.42 7.39
C GLU A 190 30.61 26.74 6.02
N LYS A 191 30.09 27.42 4.99
CA LYS A 191 30.10 26.89 3.61
C LYS A 191 31.51 26.63 3.10
N LYS A 192 32.45 27.55 3.37
CA LYS A 192 33.85 27.39 3.00
C LYS A 192 34.48 26.21 3.72
N ILE A 193 34.33 26.14 5.05
CA ILE A 193 34.90 25.05 5.87
C ILE A 193 34.35 23.69 5.44
N ILE A 194 33.05 23.56 5.17
CA ILE A 194 32.44 22.31 4.71
C ILE A 194 33.02 21.89 3.35
N GLN A 195 33.26 22.84 2.44
CA GLN A 195 33.87 22.55 1.16
C GLN A 195 35.31 22.06 1.34
N ASP A 196 36.12 22.74 2.14
CA ASP A 196 37.49 22.35 2.45
C ASP A 196 37.54 20.96 3.12
N LEU A 197 36.63 20.68 4.06
CA LEU A 197 36.52 19.37 4.72
C LEU A 197 36.17 18.26 3.74
N ARG A 198 35.25 18.48 2.79
CA ARG A 198 34.88 17.49 1.76
C ARG A 198 36.05 17.14 0.85
N GLU A 199 36.88 18.11 0.49
CA GLU A 199 38.07 17.87 -0.33
C GLU A 199 39.12 17.02 0.42
N ASN A 200 39.26 17.22 1.74
CA ASN A 200 40.20 16.48 2.58
C ASN A 200 39.70 15.08 2.98
N LEU A 201 38.39 14.88 3.15
CA LEU A 201 37.81 13.58 3.53
C LEU A 201 37.87 12.52 2.42
N ASN A 202 38.02 12.95 1.16
CA ASN A 202 38.18 12.06 0.01
C ASN A 202 39.63 11.54 -0.16
N GLN A 203 40.55 11.90 0.73
CA GLN A 203 41.93 11.40 0.72
C GLN A 203 42.13 10.26 1.72
N PRO A 204 42.82 9.17 1.36
CA PRO A 204 43.10 8.07 2.29
C PRO A 204 44.00 8.55 3.44
N ILE A 205 43.74 8.10 4.67
CA ILE A 205 44.64 8.31 5.81
C ILE A 205 45.93 7.55 5.52
N SER A 206 47.07 8.23 5.60
CA SER A 206 48.40 7.61 5.51
C SER A 206 48.90 7.07 6.85
#